data_AF-A0A7K4GSV7-F1
#
_entry.id   AF-A0A7K4GSV7-F1
#
_cell.length_a   1.000
_cell.length_b   1.000
_cell.length_c   1.000
_cell.angle_alpha   90.00
_cell.angle_beta   90.00
_cell.angle_gamma   90.00
#
_symmetry.space_group_name_H-M   'P 1'
#
loop_
_entity.id
_entity.type
_entity.pdbx_description
1 polymer ?
#
loop_
_entity_poly.entity_id
_entity_poly.type
_entity_poly.pdbx_seq_one_letter_code
_entity_poly.pdbx_strand_id
1 'polypeptide(L)'
;MTQFKIVIKKSCFFCEMLLTWLKDKNIDYKVLDYQDPKDFDDPLMKNPTFNSLYCDMSACVESLPLVVKNNKEFFYSEIWDLVNNTIVEEKAKEIFEI
;
A
#
# COMPACT_ATOMS: atom_id res chain seq x y z
N MET A 1 -12.90 13.00 4.58
CA MET A 1 -11.46 12.80 4.83
C MET A 1 -11.03 11.57 4.07
N THR A 2 -9.97 11.68 3.29
CA THR A 2 -9.40 10.55 2.54
C THR A 2 -8.76 9.57 3.53
N GLN A 3 -9.05 8.29 3.38
CA GLN A 3 -8.48 7.23 4.23
C GLN A 3 -7.48 6.41 3.43
N PHE A 4 -6.27 6.26 3.96
CA PHE A 4 -5.24 5.43 3.37
C PHE A 4 -4.99 4.18 4.20
N LYS A 5 -4.87 3.04 3.53
CA LYS A 5 -4.35 1.81 4.12
C LYS A 5 -3.17 1.33 3.31
N ILE A 6 -2.10 0.92 3.99
CA ILE A 6 -0.91 0.38 3.35
C ILE A 6 -0.88 -1.11 3.66
N VAL A 7 -1.12 -1.94 2.64
CA VAL A 7 -1.05 -3.39 2.79
C VAL A 7 0.37 -3.83 2.49
N ILE A 8 0.98 -4.52 3.45
CA ILE A 8 2.37 -4.97 3.39
C ILE A 8 2.46 -6.48 3.63
N LYS A 9 3.56 -7.07 3.15
CA LYS A 9 4.11 -8.31 3.69
C LYS A 9 5.29 -7.92 4.57
N LYS A 10 5.38 -8.51 5.76
CA LYS A 10 6.38 -8.15 6.77
C LYS A 10 7.80 -8.03 6.20
N SER A 11 8.46 -6.91 6.51
CA SER A 11 9.86 -6.58 6.17
C SER A 11 10.21 -6.57 4.67
N CYS A 12 9.68 -5.59 3.93
CA CYS A 12 10.06 -5.33 2.55
C CYS A 12 10.72 -3.94 2.38
N PHE A 13 11.76 -3.84 1.54
CA PHE A 13 12.53 -2.60 1.33
C PHE A 13 11.65 -1.41 0.93
N PHE A 14 10.78 -1.61 -0.07
CA PHE A 14 9.88 -0.57 -0.53
C PHE A 14 8.76 -0.26 0.47
N CYS A 15 8.40 -1.22 1.34
CA CYS A 15 7.46 -0.99 2.44
C CYS A 15 8.04 0.03 3.41
N GLU A 16 9.27 -0.19 3.88
CA GLU A 16 9.95 0.73 4.81
C GLU A 16 10.16 2.12 4.20
N MET A 17 10.51 2.17 2.91
CA MET A 17 10.67 3.42 2.18
C MET A 17 9.35 4.20 2.10
N LEU A 18 8.25 3.55 1.74
CA LEU A 18 6.94 4.20 1.66
C LEU A 18 6.49 4.71 3.03
N LEU A 19 6.59 3.89 4.07
CA LEU A 19 6.16 4.26 5.42
C LEU A 19 6.95 5.45 5.97
N THR A 20 8.25 5.52 5.66
CA THR A 20 9.11 6.66 5.99
C THR A 20 8.66 7.92 5.25
N TRP A 21 8.46 7.83 3.93
CA TRP A 21 8.01 8.96 3.13
C TRP A 21 6.65 9.50 3.61
N LEU A 22 5.69 8.61 3.91
CA LEU A 22 4.38 9.01 4.43
C LEU A 22 4.46 9.73 5.78
N LYS A 23 5.35 9.24 6.66
CA LYS A 23 5.61 9.86 7.96
C LYS A 23 6.22 11.26 7.79
N ASP A 24 7.18 11.42 6.89
CA ASP A 24 7.82 12.71 6.61
C ASP A 24 6.83 13.75 6.03
N LYS A 25 5.82 13.30 5.30
CA LYS A 25 4.74 14.15 4.77
C LYS A 25 3.56 14.33 5.73
N ASN A 26 3.62 13.73 6.92
CA ASN A 26 2.55 13.77 7.93
C ASN A 26 1.19 13.28 7.38
N ILE A 27 1.22 12.21 6.57
CA ILE A 27 0.02 11.57 6.02
C ILE A 27 -0.48 10.52 7.01
N ASP A 28 -1.77 10.57 7.33
CA ASP A 28 -2.43 9.56 8.16
C ASP A 28 -2.75 8.29 7.35
N TYR A 29 -2.34 7.13 7.86
CA TYR A 29 -2.62 5.83 7.25
C TYR A 29 -2.76 4.71 8.29
N LYS A 30 -3.40 3.60 7.89
CA LYS A 30 -3.42 2.34 8.65
C LYS A 30 -2.56 1.30 7.94
N VAL A 31 -1.63 0.68 8.64
CA VAL A 31 -0.89 -0.49 8.11
C VAL A 31 -1.75 -1.74 8.28
N LEU A 32 -1.77 -2.59 7.25
CA LEU A 32 -2.33 -3.93 7.30
C LEU A 32 -1.25 -4.93 6.88
N ASP A 33 -0.81 -5.79 7.79
CA ASP A 33 0.09 -6.90 7.46
C ASP A 33 -0.75 -8.08 7.01
N TYR A 34 -0.65 -8.45 5.73
CA TYR A 34 -1.44 -9.56 5.19
C TYR A 34 -1.03 -10.92 5.79
N GLN A 35 0.14 -10.99 6.45
CA GLN A 35 0.57 -12.19 7.15
C GLN A 35 0.08 -12.23 8.61
N ASP A 36 -0.45 -11.15 9.17
CA ASP A 36 -0.99 -11.15 10.53
C ASP A 36 -2.48 -11.54 10.51
N PRO A 37 -2.86 -12.70 11.10
CA PRO A 37 -4.25 -13.13 11.24
C PRO A 37 -5.19 -12.06 11.83
N LYS A 38 -4.67 -11.12 12.63
CA LYS A 38 -5.45 -10.05 13.25
C LYS A 38 -5.91 -8.99 12.25
N ASP A 39 -5.20 -8.81 11.14
CA ASP A 39 -5.55 -7.83 10.12
C ASP A 39 -6.59 -8.38 9.12
N PHE A 40 -6.92 -9.68 9.20
CA PHE A 40 -7.95 -10.32 8.36
C PHE A 40 -9.38 -9.88 8.70
N ASP A 41 -9.59 -9.28 9.87
CA ASP A 41 -10.89 -8.73 10.28
C ASP A 41 -11.18 -7.37 9.64
N ASP A 42 -10.24 -6.76 8.93
CA ASP A 42 -10.45 -5.48 8.25
C ASP A 42 -11.51 -5.61 7.13
N PRO A 43 -12.47 -4.67 7.00
CA PRO A 43 -13.48 -4.70 5.94
C PRO A 43 -12.92 -4.80 4.53
N LEU A 44 -11.67 -4.40 4.31
CA LEU A 44 -10.94 -4.56 3.06
C LEU A 44 -10.87 -6.02 2.61
N MET A 45 -10.73 -6.97 3.54
CA MET A 45 -10.65 -8.40 3.27
C MET A 45 -11.98 -9.00 2.78
N LYS A 46 -13.08 -8.25 2.91
CA LYS A 46 -14.39 -8.60 2.35
C LYS A 46 -14.64 -7.92 1.00
N ASN A 47 -13.75 -7.04 0.56
CA ASN A 47 -13.90 -6.34 -0.71
C ASN A 47 -13.61 -7.32 -1.86
N PRO A 48 -14.56 -7.56 -2.78
CA PRO A 48 -14.40 -8.52 -3.86
C PRO A 48 -13.34 -8.10 -4.88
N THR A 49 -13.15 -6.80 -5.12
CA THR A 49 -12.08 -6.28 -5.97
C THR A 49 -10.73 -6.52 -5.33
N PHE A 50 -10.61 -6.23 -4.02
CA PHE A 50 -9.40 -6.54 -3.27
C PHE A 50 -9.10 -8.04 -3.33
N ASN A 51 -10.06 -8.91 -2.99
CA ASN A 51 -9.87 -10.36 -3.02
C ASN A 51 -9.56 -10.91 -4.42
N SER A 52 -10.16 -10.35 -5.47
CA SER A 52 -9.85 -10.72 -6.85
C SER A 52 -8.44 -10.31 -7.26
N LEU A 53 -7.94 -9.18 -6.76
CA LEU A 53 -6.56 -8.75 -6.97
C LEU A 53 -5.58 -9.52 -6.07
N TYR A 54 -6.02 -9.92 -4.87
CA TYR A 54 -5.20 -10.55 -3.81
C TYR A 54 -5.04 -12.07 -3.96
N CYS A 55 -5.93 -12.77 -4.66
CA CYS A 55 -5.71 -14.19 -4.94
C CYS A 55 -4.44 -14.45 -5.79
N ASP A 56 -3.93 -13.45 -6.51
CA ASP A 56 -2.66 -13.51 -7.26
C ASP A 56 -1.44 -12.96 -6.48
N MET A 57 -1.61 -12.55 -5.22
CA MET A 57 -0.63 -11.70 -4.49
C MET A 57 0.49 -12.41 -3.74
N SER A 58 0.70 -13.71 -3.93
CA SER A 58 1.95 -14.32 -3.46
C SER A 58 3.18 -13.75 -4.19
N ALA A 59 3.02 -13.19 -5.40
CA ALA A 59 4.13 -12.64 -6.19
C ALA A 59 4.32 -11.12 -6.06
N CYS A 60 3.25 -10.35 -5.82
CA CYS A 60 3.32 -8.88 -5.84
C CYS A 60 3.65 -8.27 -4.46
N VAL A 61 2.97 -8.64 -3.39
CA VAL A 61 3.17 -7.95 -2.09
C VAL A 61 4.43 -8.40 -1.36
N GLU A 62 5.20 -9.34 -1.92
CA GLU A 62 6.50 -9.74 -1.39
C GLU A 62 7.52 -8.61 -1.38
N SER A 63 7.46 -7.73 -2.36
CA SER A 63 8.50 -6.73 -2.58
C SER A 63 7.97 -5.29 -2.57
N LEU A 64 6.72 -5.05 -2.95
CA LEU A 64 6.14 -3.70 -2.97
C LEU A 64 4.87 -3.61 -2.12
N PRO A 65 4.68 -2.52 -1.36
CA PRO A 65 3.44 -2.29 -0.62
C PRO A 65 2.30 -1.89 -1.56
N LEU A 66 1.06 -2.25 -1.19
CA LEU A 66 -0.17 -1.79 -1.86
C LEU A 66 -0.76 -0.61 -1.10
N VAL A 67 -1.02 0.49 -1.80
CA VAL A 67 -1.75 1.64 -1.27
C VAL A 67 -3.23 1.46 -1.58
N VAL A 68 -4.07 1.58 -0.55
CA VAL A 68 -5.52 1.55 -0.68
C VAL A 68 -6.07 2.89 -0.26
N LYS A 69 -6.73 3.59 -1.20
CA LYS A 69 -7.40 4.86 -0.95
C LYS A 69 -8.91 4.63 -0.86
N ASN A 70 -9.50 5.06 0.25
CA ASN A 70 -10.94 5.00 0.55
C ASN A 70 -11.57 3.59 0.42
N ASN A 71 -10.79 2.51 0.56
CA ASN A 71 -11.19 1.12 0.29
C ASN A 71 -11.72 0.87 -1.13
N LYS A 72 -11.39 1.73 -2.10
CA LYS A 72 -11.92 1.69 -3.47
C LYS A 72 -10.84 1.70 -4.53
N GLU A 73 -9.81 2.50 -4.32
CA GLU A 73 -8.72 2.67 -5.29
C GLU A 73 -7.48 1.97 -4.74
N PHE A 74 -6.73 1.34 -5.65
CA PHE A 74 -5.62 0.44 -5.35
C PHE A 74 -4.43 0.87 -6.20
N PHE A 75 -3.34 1.27 -5.55
CA PHE A 75 -2.12 1.72 -6.23
C PHE A 75 -0.94 0.86 -5.81
N TYR A 76 -0.13 0.45 -6.78
CA TYR A 76 0.94 -0.52 -6.56
C TYR A 76 2.26 -0.08 -7.22
N SER A 77 2.53 -0.47 -8.47
CA SER A 77 3.81 -0.21 -9.14
C SER A 77 3.99 1.24 -9.59
N GLU A 78 2.90 1.99 -9.75
CA GLU A 78 2.91 3.35 -10.30
C GLU A 78 3.55 4.41 -9.40
N ILE A 79 3.68 4.14 -8.10
CA ILE A 79 4.40 5.02 -7.17
C ILE A 79 5.91 4.77 -7.18
N TRP A 80 6.39 3.77 -7.94
CA TRP A 80 7.76 3.28 -7.88
C TRP A 80 8.51 3.46 -9.20
N ASP A 81 9.71 4.03 -9.10
CA ASP A 81 10.76 3.83 -10.10
C ASP A 81 11.57 2.60 -9.69
N LEU A 82 11.23 1.46 -10.29
CA LEU A 82 11.87 0.18 -10.00
C LEU A 82 13.29 0.06 -10.57
N VAL A 83 13.70 0.95 -11.48
CA VAL A 83 15.06 0.97 -12.02
C VAL A 83 16.00 1.65 -11.01
N ASN A 84 15.55 2.77 -10.45
CA ASN A 84 16.33 3.56 -9.48
C ASN A 84 16.02 3.21 -8.02
N ASN A 85 15.04 2.33 -7.76
CA ASN A 85 14.55 1.96 -6.43
C ASN A 85 14.09 3.19 -5.62
N THR A 86 13.29 4.07 -6.22
CA THR A 86 12.81 5.31 -5.58
C THR A 86 11.31 5.51 -5.74
N ILE A 87 10.74 6.39 -4.91
CA ILE A 87 9.36 6.85 -5.06
C ILE A 87 9.30 7.90 -6.18
N VAL A 88 8.36 7.71 -7.11
CA VAL A 88 8.01 8.75 -8.09
C VAL A 88 7.20 9.82 -7.36
N GLU A 89 7.88 10.86 -6.87
CA GLU A 89 7.28 11.90 -6.02
C GLU A 89 6.01 12.52 -6.61
N GLU A 90 5.98 12.79 -7.92
CA GLU A 90 4.82 13.39 -8.58
C GLU A 90 3.58 12.49 -8.49
N LYS A 91 3.77 11.17 -8.68
CA LYS A 91 2.70 10.19 -8.58
C LYS A 91 2.23 9.99 -7.15
N ALA A 92 3.17 9.94 -6.20
CA ALA A 92 2.83 9.84 -4.79
C ALA A 92 2.01 11.07 -4.34
N LYS A 93 2.41 12.29 -4.72
CA LYS A 93 1.67 13.52 -4.40
C LYS A 93 0.25 13.50 -4.98
N GLU A 94 0.10 13.05 -6.23
CA GLU A 94 -1.22 12.88 -6.88
C GLU A 94 -2.13 11.92 -6.10
N ILE A 95 -1.61 10.76 -5.69
CA ILE A 95 -2.37 9.73 -4.97
C ILE A 95 -2.76 10.19 -3.56
N PHE A 96 -1.81 10.81 -2.85
CA PHE A 96 -1.97 11.25 -1.46
C PHE A 96 -2.59 12.65 -1.33
N GLU A 97 -2.87 13.33 -2.45
CA GLU A 97 -3.55 14.64 -2.51
C GLU A 97 -2.78 15.76 -1.77
N ILE A 98 -1.45 15.81 -1.94
CA ILE A 98 -0.56 16.79 -1.28
C ILE A 98 0.28 17.63 -2.27
#